data_AF-A0A0P0N5W1-F1
#
_entry.id   AF-A0A0P0N5W1-F1
#
_cell.length_a   1.000
_cell.length_b   1.000
_cell.length_c   1.000
_cell.angle_alpha   90.00
_cell.angle_beta   90.00
_cell.angle_gamma   90.00
#
_symmetry.space_group_name_H-M   'P 1'
#
loop_
_entity.id
_entity.type
_entity.pdbx_description
1 polymer ?
#
loop_
_entity_poly.entity_id
_entity_poly.type
_entity_poly.pdbx_seq_one_letter_code
_entity_poly.pdbx_strand_id
1 'polypeptide(L)'
;MYTAERVRVLVVDPGFELSYLLGDVLGRGVEVKSYSFDPEKGVLCVEAEVEGVGHRQACVEVKPCRGLQEEAKWMRCLSKTLAHAEGLAERLARLLAGGEV
;
A
#
# COMPACT_ATOMS: atom_id res chain seq x y z
N MET A 1 1.31 -15.91 -38.39
CA MET A 1 2.01 -16.53 -37.25
C MET A 1 2.26 -15.43 -36.22
N TYR A 2 1.76 -15.63 -35.00
CA TYR A 2 1.72 -14.64 -33.93
C TYR A 2 3.09 -14.46 -33.29
N THR A 3 3.53 -13.21 -33.07
CA THR A 3 4.56 -12.91 -32.07
C THR A 3 3.97 -11.93 -31.07
N ALA A 4 3.78 -12.44 -29.86
CA ALA A 4 3.19 -11.75 -28.72
C ALA A 4 3.89 -10.43 -28.43
N GLU A 5 3.15 -9.33 -28.59
CA GLU A 5 3.47 -8.06 -27.94
C GLU A 5 3.45 -8.30 -26.43
N ARG A 6 4.65 -8.35 -25.84
CA ARG A 6 4.83 -8.34 -24.40
C ARG A 6 4.28 -7.01 -23.90
N VAL A 7 3.05 -7.02 -23.42
CA VAL A 7 2.50 -5.96 -22.58
C VAL A 7 3.48 -5.81 -21.42
N ARG A 8 4.33 -4.78 -21.48
CA ARG A 8 5.11 -4.32 -20.34
C ARG A 8 4.09 -3.84 -19.35
N VAL A 9 3.71 -4.70 -18.41
CA VAL A 9 2.99 -4.28 -17.21
C VAL A 9 3.89 -3.22 -16.59
N LEU A 10 3.48 -1.95 -16.69
CA LEU A 10 4.04 -0.88 -15.88
C LEU A 10 3.81 -1.33 -14.45
N VAL A 11 4.83 -1.94 -13.84
CA VAL A 11 4.86 -2.17 -12.41
C VAL A 11 5.02 -0.78 -11.83
N VAL A 12 3.89 -0.12 -11.57
CA VAL A 12 3.87 1.09 -10.75
C VAL A 12 4.49 0.66 -9.43
N ASP A 13 5.57 1.32 -9.04
CA ASP A 13 6.21 1.05 -7.77
C ASP A 13 5.16 1.24 -6.66
N PRO A 14 4.81 0.19 -5.90
CA PRO A 14 3.73 0.28 -4.93
C PRO A 14 4.05 1.27 -3.80
N GLY A 15 5.33 1.52 -3.53
CA GLY A 15 5.77 2.55 -2.59
C GLY A 15 5.43 3.95 -3.09
N PHE A 16 5.58 4.21 -4.38
CA PHE A 16 5.16 5.49 -4.98
C PHE A 16 3.64 5.68 -4.92
N GLU A 17 2.86 4.66 -5.29
CA GLU A 17 1.39 4.71 -5.24
C GLU A 17 0.89 4.92 -3.80
N LEU A 18 1.47 4.20 -2.83
CA LEU A 18 1.17 4.38 -1.41
C LEU A 18 1.54 5.78 -0.91
N SER A 19 2.71 6.31 -1.29
CA SER A 19 3.14 7.67 -0.92
C SER A 19 2.13 8.70 -1.39
N TYR A 20 1.67 8.59 -2.65
CA TYR A 20 0.68 9.48 -3.22
C TYR A 20 -0.68 9.39 -2.52
N LEU A 21 -1.22 8.17 -2.35
CA LEU A 21 -2.51 7.94 -1.70
C LEU A 21 -2.52 8.42 -0.23
N LEU A 22 -1.45 8.13 0.52
CA LEU A 22 -1.34 8.53 1.92
C LEU A 22 -1.15 10.03 2.06
N GLY A 23 -0.40 10.65 1.15
CA GLY A 23 -0.21 12.10 1.13
C GLY A 23 -1.51 12.86 0.82
N ASP A 24 -2.30 12.37 -0.13
CA ASP A 24 -3.62 12.93 -0.47
C ASP A 24 -4.57 12.90 0.75
N VAL A 25 -4.65 11.76 1.44
CA VAL A 25 -5.46 11.60 2.66
C VAL A 25 -4.99 12.52 3.80
N LEU A 26 -3.69 12.63 4.03
CA LEU A 26 -3.15 13.41 5.16
C LEU A 26 -3.00 14.90 4.87
N GLY A 27 -3.18 15.31 3.60
CA GLY A 27 -2.97 16.67 3.13
C GLY A 27 -1.54 17.18 3.31
N ARG A 28 -0.54 16.29 3.28
CA ARG A 28 0.88 16.60 3.53
C ARG A 28 1.82 15.60 2.85
N GLY A 29 3.11 15.90 2.80
CA GLY A 29 4.11 14.99 2.23
C GLY A 29 4.22 13.66 3.01
N VAL A 30 4.16 12.55 2.27
CA VAL A 30 4.44 11.20 2.78
C VAL A 30 5.40 10.52 1.82
N GLU A 31 6.51 9.99 2.33
CA GLU A 31 7.49 9.24 1.54
C GLU A 31 7.61 7.82 2.11
N VAL A 32 7.08 6.83 1.39
CA VAL A 32 7.20 5.42 1.76
C VAL A 32 8.62 4.94 1.51
N LYS A 33 9.30 4.49 2.57
CA LYS A 33 10.66 3.93 2.52
C LYS A 33 10.64 2.43 2.27
N SER A 34 9.69 1.72 2.88
CA SER A 34 9.54 0.29 2.73
C SER A 34 8.08 -0.14 2.95
N TYR A 35 7.71 -1.29 2.40
CA TYR A 35 6.44 -1.94 2.71
C TYR A 35 6.63 -3.46 2.69
N SER A 36 5.81 -4.16 3.47
CA SER A 36 5.78 -5.63 3.50
C SER A 36 4.36 -6.12 3.67
N PHE A 37 4.06 -7.25 3.02
CA PHE A 37 2.77 -7.91 3.14
C PHE A 37 2.95 -9.32 3.67
N ASP A 38 2.28 -9.63 4.79
CA ASP A 38 2.16 -10.98 5.33
C ASP A 38 0.89 -11.62 4.73
N PRO A 39 1.01 -12.54 3.75
CA PRO A 39 -0.15 -13.15 3.11
C PRO A 39 -0.89 -14.13 4.02
N GLU A 40 -0.25 -14.72 5.03
CA GLU A 40 -0.91 -15.64 5.96
C GLU A 40 -1.87 -14.88 6.88
N LYS A 41 -1.43 -13.71 7.35
CA LYS A 41 -2.23 -12.81 8.20
C LYS A 41 -3.07 -11.84 7.40
N GLY A 42 -2.73 -11.59 6.15
CA GLY A 42 -3.34 -10.56 5.31
C GLY A 42 -3.02 -9.16 5.83
N VAL A 43 -1.80 -8.92 6.31
CA VAL A 43 -1.41 -7.64 6.93
C VAL A 43 -0.41 -6.92 6.05
N LEU A 44 -0.71 -5.68 5.68
CA LEU A 44 0.19 -4.76 5.00
C LEU A 44 0.82 -3.83 6.03
N CYS A 45 2.14 -3.86 6.14
CA CYS A 45 2.93 -2.91 6.93
C CYS A 45 3.63 -1.94 6.00
N VAL A 46 3.63 -0.65 6.36
CA VAL A 46 4.26 0.43 5.61
C VAL A 46 5.11 1.25 6.56
N GLU A 47 6.32 1.54 6.12
CA GLU A 47 7.28 2.42 6.78
C GLU A 47 7.43 3.67 5.92
N ALA A 48 7.17 4.84 6.50
CA ALA A 48 7.15 6.09 5.77
C ALA A 48 7.67 7.26 6.61
N GLU A 49 8.24 8.24 5.92
CA GLU A 49 8.55 9.56 6.45
C GLU A 49 7.33 10.47 6.23
N VAL A 50 6.75 10.99 7.31
CA VAL A 50 5.57 11.87 7.23
C VAL A 50 5.94 13.29 7.60
N GLU A 51 5.62 14.26 6.74
CA GLU A 51 5.90 15.67 6.97
C GLU A 51 5.28 16.18 8.28
N GLY A 52 6.10 16.82 9.13
CA GLY A 52 5.68 17.34 10.43
C GLY A 52 5.43 16.29 11.51
N VAL A 53 5.60 14.99 11.22
CA VAL A 53 5.50 13.89 12.20
C VAL A 53 6.82 13.12 12.33
N GLY A 54 7.56 12.97 11.22
CA GLY A 54 8.81 12.21 11.12
C GLY A 54 8.58 10.76 10.70
N HIS A 55 9.61 9.94 10.90
CA HIS A 55 9.62 8.53 10.58
C HIS A 55 8.58 7.72 11.35
N ARG A 56 7.74 6.95 10.63
CA ARG A 56 6.64 6.17 11.19
C ARG A 56 6.45 4.83 10.47
N GLN A 57 5.95 3.87 11.23
CA GLN A 57 5.55 2.56 10.72
C GLN A 57 4.12 2.25 11.16
N ALA A 58 3.30 1.77 10.24
CA ALA A 58 1.94 1.35 10.52
C ALA A 58 1.58 0.07 9.76
N CYS A 59 0.72 -0.75 10.34
CA CYS A 59 0.22 -1.96 9.72
C CYS A 59 -1.31 -1.98 9.68
N VAL A 60 -1.87 -2.43 8.58
CA VAL A 60 -3.32 -2.57 8.38
C VAL A 60 -3.66 -3.95 7.86
N GLU A 61 -4.80 -4.46 8.29
CA GLU A 61 -5.32 -5.73 7.78
C GLU A 61 -6.06 -5.51 6.46
N VAL A 62 -5.63 -6.23 5.42
CA VAL A 62 -6.21 -6.26 4.08
C VAL A 62 -6.86 -7.63 3.87
N LYS A 63 -7.96 -7.88 4.58
CA LYS A 63 -8.71 -9.15 4.58
C LYS A 63 -8.89 -9.78 3.19
N PRO A 64 -9.25 -9.02 2.13
CA PRO A 64 -9.46 -9.60 0.79
C PRO A 64 -8.22 -10.25 0.18
N CYS A 65 -7.01 -9.85 0.59
CA CYS A 65 -5.76 -10.33 0.03
C CYS A 65 -5.12 -11.46 0.84
N ARG A 66 -5.78 -11.91 1.93
CA ARG A 66 -5.30 -13.01 2.77
C ARG A 66 -5.27 -14.33 1.99
N GLY A 67 -4.20 -15.10 2.19
CA GLY A 67 -3.98 -16.41 1.55
C GLY A 67 -3.39 -16.34 0.14
N LEU A 68 -3.16 -15.14 -0.40
CA LEU A 68 -2.52 -14.96 -1.69
C LEU A 68 -0.99 -15.09 -1.55
N GLN A 69 -0.48 -16.31 -1.74
CA GLN A 69 0.94 -16.64 -1.58
C GLN A 69 1.82 -16.08 -2.72
N GLU A 70 1.27 -15.97 -3.93
CA GLU A 70 2.02 -15.50 -5.10
C GLU A 70 2.12 -13.97 -5.11
N GLU A 71 3.35 -13.46 -5.24
CA GLU A 71 3.67 -12.03 -5.21
C GLU A 71 2.82 -11.18 -6.15
N ALA A 72 2.78 -11.57 -7.42
CA ALA A 72 2.00 -10.87 -8.43
C ALA A 72 0.49 -10.86 -8.13
N LYS A 73 -0.04 -11.87 -7.42
CA LYS A 73 -1.46 -11.95 -7.06
C LYS A 73 -1.78 -11.05 -5.87
N TRP A 74 -0.99 -11.11 -4.81
CA TRP A 74 -1.24 -10.26 -3.65
C TRP A 74 -0.96 -8.78 -3.96
N MET A 75 0.07 -8.46 -4.76
CA MET A 75 0.32 -7.07 -5.19
C MET A 75 -0.87 -6.50 -5.97
N ARG A 76 -1.39 -7.23 -6.96
CA ARG A 76 -2.60 -6.80 -7.70
C ARG A 76 -3.81 -6.63 -6.78
N CYS A 77 -3.97 -7.54 -5.82
CA CYS A 77 -5.05 -7.43 -4.84
C CYS A 77 -4.90 -6.18 -3.97
N LEU A 78 -3.69 -5.89 -3.49
CA LEU A 78 -3.42 -4.72 -2.66
C LEU A 78 -3.69 -3.43 -3.41
N SER A 79 -3.12 -3.21 -4.59
CA SER A 79 -3.38 -1.99 -5.38
C SER A 79 -4.88 -1.80 -5.63
N LYS A 80 -5.58 -2.87 -6.02
CA LYS A 80 -7.05 -2.82 -6.22
C LYS A 80 -7.79 -2.48 -4.92
N THR A 81 -7.36 -3.06 -3.79
CA THR A 81 -8.01 -2.85 -2.50
C THR A 81 -7.71 -1.44 -1.98
N LEU A 82 -6.49 -0.95 -2.08
CA LEU A 82 -6.11 0.40 -1.67
C LEU A 82 -6.82 1.48 -2.49
N ALA A 83 -6.98 1.25 -3.80
CA ALA A 83 -7.68 2.19 -4.70
C ALA A 83 -9.20 2.21 -4.54
N HIS A 84 -9.82 1.12 -4.07
CA HIS A 84 -11.29 0.97 -4.05
C HIS A 84 -11.92 0.71 -2.67
N ALA A 85 -11.15 0.26 -1.68
CA ALA A 85 -11.66 0.03 -0.34
C ALA A 85 -11.72 1.36 0.40
N GLU A 86 -12.93 1.93 0.46
CA GLU A 86 -13.23 3.11 1.26
C GLU A 86 -12.69 2.92 2.69
N GLY A 87 -11.83 3.84 3.11
CA GLY A 87 -11.29 3.89 4.47
C GLY A 87 -10.03 3.06 4.77
N LEU A 88 -9.55 2.19 3.89
CA LEU A 88 -8.32 1.41 4.19
C LEU A 88 -7.06 2.28 4.11
N ALA A 89 -6.94 3.06 3.03
CA ALA A 89 -5.89 4.08 2.91
C ALA A 89 -6.01 5.12 4.03
N GLU A 90 -7.24 5.57 4.36
CA GLU A 90 -7.46 6.51 5.46
C GLU A 90 -7.00 5.97 6.81
N ARG A 91 -7.33 4.71 7.11
CA ARG A 91 -6.93 4.08 8.36
C ARG A 91 -5.42 3.96 8.45
N LEU A 92 -4.76 3.55 7.36
CA LEU A 92 -3.31 3.47 7.31
C LEU A 92 -2.67 4.86 7.51
N ALA A 93 -3.20 5.89 6.86
CA ALA A 93 -2.70 7.25 6.99
C ALA A 93 -2.88 7.79 8.41
N ARG A 94 -4.05 7.57 9.05
CA ARG A 94 -4.28 7.99 10.44
C ARG A 94 -3.31 7.32 11.41
N LEU A 95 -3.05 6.02 11.24
CA LEU A 95 -2.06 5.29 12.04
C LEU A 95 -0.65 5.89 11.86
N LEU A 96 -0.26 6.22 10.63
CA LEU A 96 1.02 6.89 10.35
C LEU A 96 1.09 8.31 10.94
N ALA A 97 -0.03 9.03 10.99
CA ALA A 97 -0.10 10.35 11.63
C ALA A 97 -0.03 10.30 13.17
N GLY A 98 0.02 9.10 13.78
CA GLY A 98 0.00 8.94 15.23
C GLY A 98 -1.39 9.01 15.85
N GLY A 99 -2.44 8.82 15.05
CA GLY A 99 -3.79 8.62 15.58
C GLY A 99 -3.90 7.25 16.24
N GLU A 100 -3.92 7.22 17.57
CA GLU A 100 -4.30 6.03 18.34
C GLU A 100 -5.71 5.56 17.93
N VAL A 101 -5.87 4.24 17.77
CA VAL A 101 -7.15 3.55 17.61
C VAL A 101 -7.57 3.01 18.96
#